data_AF-A0A4Q9PL37-F1
#
_entry.id   AF-A0A4Q9PL37-F1
#
_cell.length_a   1.000
_cell.length_b   1.000
_cell.length_c   1.000
_cell.angle_alpha   90.00
_cell.angle_beta   90.00
_cell.angle_gamma   90.00
#
_symmetry.space_group_name_H-M   'P 1'
#
loop_
_entity.id
_entity.type
_entity.pdbx_description
1 polymer ?
#
loop_
_entity_poly.entity_id
_entity_poly.type
_entity_poly.pdbx_seq_one_letter_code
_entity_poly.pdbx_strand_id
1 'polypeptide(L)'
;QGVGYVNELLARLTNTPVRDKTTHNASLEFPLGRALYADFTHENLMVPVFAALGLFDVSEPLDPHALPDYLETPRGRKHHKHREDEMRQKWVASRLMPFSARMVTERLACVRDGAAGEYVRVFVNDELQPLEFCGAGQDGICALEDFVESQGYARRSGDGDFERCYD
;
A
#
# COMPACT_ATOMS: atom_id res chain seq x y z
N GLN A 1 -7.09 -11.69 0.72
CA GLN A 1 -8.09 -10.62 0.90
C GLN A 1 -7.65 -9.29 0.28
N GLY A 2 -6.44 -8.77 0.52
CA GLY A 2 -6.01 -7.48 -0.05
C GLY A 2 -5.84 -7.46 -1.58
N VAL A 3 -5.49 -8.59 -2.20
CA VAL A 3 -5.22 -8.72 -3.65
C VAL A 3 -6.37 -8.21 -4.53
N GLY A 4 -7.62 -8.60 -4.25
CA GLY A 4 -8.75 -8.18 -5.06
C GLY A 4 -8.92 -6.66 -5.09
N TYR A 5 -8.74 -5.99 -3.96
CA TYR A 5 -8.77 -4.52 -3.90
C TYR A 5 -7.62 -3.88 -4.69
N VAL A 6 -6.41 -4.46 -4.64
CA VAL A 6 -5.29 -3.96 -5.46
C VAL A 6 -5.63 -4.07 -6.95
N ASN A 7 -6.21 -5.18 -7.39
CA ASN A 7 -6.63 -5.33 -8.79
C ASN A 7 -7.76 -4.36 -9.19
N GLU A 8 -8.68 -4.05 -8.27
CA GLU A 8 -9.69 -3.00 -8.45
C GLU A 8 -9.07 -1.59 -8.53
N LEU A 9 -8.05 -1.29 -7.72
CA LEU A 9 -7.29 -0.04 -7.80
C LEU A 9 -6.57 0.09 -9.15
N LEU A 10 -5.89 -0.97 -9.60
CA LEU A 10 -5.22 -1.00 -10.90
C LEU A 10 -6.19 -0.76 -12.06
N ALA A 11 -7.39 -1.34 -12.00
CA ALA A 11 -8.46 -1.11 -12.98
C ALA A 11 -8.87 0.37 -13.04
N ARG A 12 -9.05 1.02 -11.88
CA ARG A 12 -9.38 2.46 -11.79
C ARG A 12 -8.24 3.33 -12.33
N LEU A 13 -7.00 3.03 -11.95
CA LEU A 13 -5.83 3.79 -12.38
C LEU A 13 -5.58 3.70 -13.89
N THR A 14 -5.82 2.54 -14.49
CA THR A 14 -5.57 2.29 -15.92
C THR A 14 -6.80 2.46 -16.80
N ASN A 15 -7.98 2.66 -16.21
CA ASN A 15 -9.26 2.67 -16.91
C ASN A 15 -9.48 1.39 -17.75
N THR A 16 -9.13 0.23 -17.18
CA THR A 16 -9.32 -1.09 -17.81
C THR A 16 -10.14 -2.03 -16.92
N PRO A 17 -10.84 -3.03 -17.48
CA PRO A 17 -11.64 -3.96 -16.66
C PRO A 17 -10.81 -4.67 -15.58
N VAL A 18 -11.43 -4.91 -14.42
CA VAL A 18 -10.79 -5.64 -13.32
C VAL A 18 -10.36 -7.03 -13.77
N ARG A 19 -9.11 -7.38 -13.49
CA ARG A 19 -8.54 -8.72 -13.73
C ARG A 19 -8.16 -9.33 -12.39
N ASP A 20 -9.07 -10.07 -11.80
CA ASP A 20 -8.90 -10.69 -10.49
C ASP A 20 -9.63 -12.04 -10.45
N LYS A 21 -9.03 -13.01 -9.77
CA LYS A 21 -9.65 -14.31 -9.46
C LYS A 21 -9.69 -14.58 -7.95
N THR A 22 -9.61 -13.52 -7.15
CA THR A 22 -9.55 -13.61 -5.69
C THR A 22 -10.90 -13.20 -5.08
N THR A 23 -11.01 -11.97 -4.58
CA THR A 23 -12.16 -11.48 -3.83
C THR A 23 -13.01 -10.48 -4.62
N HIS A 24 -12.63 -10.10 -5.83
CA HIS A 24 -13.46 -9.25 -6.68
C HIS A 24 -14.74 -9.98 -7.10
N ASN A 25 -15.89 -9.31 -6.94
CA ASN A 25 -17.16 -9.85 -7.43
C ASN A 25 -17.48 -9.32 -8.84
N ALA A 26 -17.10 -10.10 -9.85
CA ALA A 26 -17.33 -9.77 -11.26
C ALA A 26 -18.83 -9.69 -11.68
N SER A 27 -19.76 -10.06 -10.79
CA SER A 27 -21.21 -9.93 -11.05
C SER A 27 -21.76 -8.54 -10.70
N LEU A 28 -20.99 -7.72 -9.97
CA LEU A 28 -21.37 -6.35 -9.63
C LEU A 28 -20.82 -5.36 -10.66
N GLU A 29 -21.59 -4.31 -10.94
CA GLU A 29 -21.11 -3.23 -11.79
C GLU A 29 -19.95 -2.49 -11.10
N PHE A 30 -18.85 -2.32 -11.83
CA PHE A 30 -17.66 -1.62 -11.36
C PHE A 30 -17.33 -0.46 -12.31
N PRO A 31 -17.84 0.76 -12.05
CA PRO A 31 -17.68 1.89 -12.96
C PRO A 31 -16.22 2.38 -12.99
N LEU A 32 -15.71 2.64 -14.19
CA LEU A 32 -14.38 3.22 -14.42
C LEU A 32 -14.50 4.66 -14.97
N GLY A 33 -13.37 5.35 -15.12
CA GLY A 33 -13.32 6.71 -15.70
C GLY A 33 -13.85 7.83 -14.80
N ARG A 34 -14.05 7.58 -13.49
CA ARG A 34 -14.35 8.63 -12.51
C ARG A 34 -13.08 9.31 -12.04
N ALA A 35 -13.18 10.60 -11.70
CA ALA A 35 -12.07 11.36 -11.14
C ALA A 35 -11.83 11.06 -9.65
N LEU A 36 -12.87 10.64 -8.92
CA LEU A 36 -12.80 10.38 -7.48
C LEU A 36 -13.56 9.09 -7.15
N TYR A 37 -12.93 8.27 -6.30
CA TYR A 37 -13.49 7.06 -5.71
C TYR A 37 -13.29 7.13 -4.19
N ALA A 38 -14.23 6.58 -3.42
CA ALA A 38 -14.14 6.51 -1.97
C ALA A 38 -14.74 5.18 -1.50
N ASP A 39 -13.90 4.35 -0.88
CA ASP A 39 -14.29 3.06 -0.31
C ASP A 39 -14.13 3.11 1.22
N PHE A 40 -15.12 2.58 1.93
CA PHE A 40 -15.11 2.50 3.40
C PHE A 40 -15.01 1.03 3.80
N THR A 41 -14.08 0.73 4.71
CA THR A 41 -13.81 -0.64 5.13
C THR A 41 -13.33 -0.71 6.58
N HIS A 42 -12.93 -1.90 7.01
CA HIS A 42 -12.41 -2.21 8.33
C HIS A 42 -10.88 -2.36 8.32
N GLU A 43 -10.27 -2.24 9.50
CA GLU A 43 -8.81 -2.34 9.66
C GLU A 43 -8.22 -3.66 9.16
N ASN A 44 -8.97 -4.75 9.34
CA ASN A 44 -8.57 -6.09 8.93
C ASN A 44 -8.49 -6.25 7.40
N LEU A 45 -9.11 -5.37 6.61
CA LEU A 45 -8.91 -5.32 5.15
C LEU A 45 -7.80 -4.37 4.75
N MET A 46 -7.64 -3.23 5.42
CA MET A 46 -6.60 -2.27 5.05
C MET A 46 -5.19 -2.82 5.27
N VAL A 47 -4.96 -3.56 6.36
CA VAL A 47 -3.68 -4.24 6.65
C VAL A 47 -3.22 -5.14 5.48
N PRO A 48 -4.02 -6.11 4.99
CA PRO A 48 -3.62 -6.92 3.85
C PRO A 48 -3.59 -6.16 2.53
N VAL A 49 -4.30 -5.03 2.37
CA VAL A 49 -4.14 -4.14 1.21
C VAL A 49 -2.76 -3.49 1.21
N PHE A 50 -2.32 -2.94 2.35
CA PHE A 50 -0.98 -2.35 2.47
C PHE A 50 0.11 -3.38 2.18
N ALA A 51 -0.03 -4.59 2.74
CA ALA A 51 0.91 -5.69 2.48
C ALA A 51 0.92 -6.10 0.99
N ALA A 52 -0.25 -6.26 0.37
CA ALA A 52 -0.34 -6.65 -1.04
C ALA A 52 0.18 -5.57 -2.01
N LEU A 53 0.08 -4.29 -1.64
CA LEU A 53 0.65 -3.17 -2.39
C LEU A 53 2.17 -3.06 -2.23
N GLY A 54 2.75 -3.70 -1.21
CA GLY A 54 4.15 -3.52 -0.84
C GLY A 54 4.44 -2.23 -0.07
N LEU A 55 3.43 -1.66 0.61
CA LEU A 55 3.64 -0.51 1.50
C LEU A 55 4.25 -0.97 2.83
N PHE A 56 5.04 -0.08 3.44
CA PHE A 56 5.78 -0.32 4.68
C PHE A 56 6.75 -1.49 4.52
N ASP A 57 8.01 -1.20 4.20
CA ASP A 57 9.06 -2.22 4.04
C ASP A 57 9.20 -3.05 5.33
N VAL A 58 8.68 -4.28 5.28
CA VAL A 58 8.85 -5.30 6.31
C VAL A 58 9.73 -6.39 5.72
N SER A 59 11.04 -6.15 5.75
CA SER A 59 12.06 -7.10 5.31
C SER A 59 12.31 -8.22 6.33
N GLU A 60 11.93 -8.02 7.59
CA GLU A 60 12.07 -9.01 8.67
C GLU A 60 10.75 -9.19 9.44
N PRO A 61 10.35 -10.43 9.76
CA PRO A 61 9.22 -10.69 10.65
C PRO A 61 9.40 -10.02 12.01
N LEU A 62 8.30 -9.54 12.60
CA LEU A 62 8.33 -9.04 13.97
C LEU A 62 8.70 -10.17 14.94
N ASP A 63 9.67 -9.94 15.83
CA ASP A 63 10.01 -10.87 16.90
C ASP A 63 8.92 -10.81 17.99
N PRO A 64 8.16 -11.90 18.22
CA PRO A 64 7.12 -11.94 19.24
C PRO A 64 7.67 -11.89 20.68
N HIS A 65 8.98 -12.02 20.87
CA HIS A 65 9.65 -11.99 22.17
C HIS A 65 10.35 -10.65 22.46
N ALA A 66 10.51 -9.78 21.47
CA ALA A 66 11.12 -8.47 21.64
C ALA A 66 10.08 -7.41 22.01
N LEU A 67 10.47 -6.45 22.84
CA LEU A 67 9.66 -5.25 23.03
C LEU A 67 9.78 -4.36 21.78
N PRO A 68 8.70 -3.72 21.33
CA PRO A 68 8.76 -2.69 20.30
C PRO A 68 9.73 -1.57 20.68
N ASP A 69 10.51 -1.08 19.72
CA ASP A 69 11.51 -0.02 19.96
C ASP A 69 10.90 1.23 20.62
N TYR A 70 9.64 1.57 20.30
CA TYR A 70 8.94 2.71 20.91
C TYR A 70 8.52 2.49 22.38
N LEU A 71 8.59 1.26 22.87
CA LEU A 71 8.38 0.87 24.28
C LEU A 71 9.70 0.55 25.00
N GLU A 72 10.79 0.33 24.26
CA GLU A 72 12.12 0.20 24.84
C GLU A 72 12.55 1.54 25.46
N THR A 73 12.24 1.72 26.75
CA THR A 73 12.88 2.76 27.55
C THR A 73 14.10 2.14 28.25
N PRO A 74 15.34 2.60 27.97
CA PRO A 74 16.46 2.24 28.82
C PRO A 74 16.15 2.79 30.21
N ARG A 75 16.14 1.92 31.24
CA ARG A 75 15.99 2.32 32.65
C ARG A 75 16.98 3.46 32.93
N GLY A 76 16.48 4.69 33.05
CA GLY A 76 17.28 5.86 33.44
C GLY A 76 17.73 6.84 32.36
N ARG A 77 17.32 6.70 31.08
CA ARG A 77 17.52 7.78 30.08
C ARG A 77 16.20 8.44 29.71
N LYS A 78 16.15 9.76 29.85
CA LYS A 78 15.04 10.64 29.43
C LYS A 78 14.61 10.25 28.02
N HIS A 79 13.30 10.14 27.77
CA HIS A 79 12.66 9.88 26.48
C HIS A 79 13.55 10.30 25.29
N HIS A 80 14.33 9.36 24.76
CA HIS A 80 14.89 9.57 23.44
C HIS A 80 13.70 9.53 22.51
N LYS A 81 13.34 10.69 21.98
CA LYS A 81 12.45 10.84 20.85
C LYS A 81 13.15 10.12 19.70
N HIS A 82 12.95 8.81 19.57
CA HIS A 82 13.46 8.05 18.44
C HIS A 82 12.99 8.79 17.20
N ARG A 83 13.93 9.18 16.34
CA ARG A 83 13.59 9.66 15.01
C ARG A 83 12.88 8.51 14.31
N GLU A 84 11.81 8.77 13.58
CA GLU A 84 11.01 7.70 12.93
C GLU A 84 11.87 6.86 11.98
N ASP A 85 12.90 7.49 11.40
CA ASP A 85 13.96 6.88 10.60
C ASP A 85 14.76 5.80 11.35
N GLU A 86 14.89 5.92 12.68
CA GLU A 86 15.70 5.05 13.55
C GLU A 86 14.92 3.89 14.15
N MET A 87 13.59 3.85 13.99
CA MET A 87 12.80 2.70 14.44
C MET A 87 13.00 1.54 13.49
N ARG A 88 13.39 0.39 14.03
CA ARG A 88 13.46 -0.89 13.31
C ARG A 88 12.06 -1.38 12.97
N GLN A 89 11.08 -1.15 13.85
CA GLN A 89 9.70 -1.54 13.61
C GLN A 89 8.97 -0.50 12.75
N LYS A 90 8.77 -0.82 11.47
CA LYS A 90 7.94 -0.03 10.55
C LYS A 90 6.45 -0.40 10.63
N TRP A 91 6.12 -1.64 10.98
CA TRP A 91 4.74 -2.10 11.11
C TRP A 91 4.18 -1.82 12.51
N VAL A 92 3.60 -0.63 12.70
CA VAL A 92 2.98 -0.21 13.98
C VAL A 92 1.50 0.08 13.76
N ALA A 93 0.62 -0.75 14.32
CA ALA A 93 -0.82 -0.70 14.08
C ALA A 93 -1.44 0.69 14.29
N SER A 94 -1.04 1.41 15.35
CA SER A 94 -1.56 2.76 15.64
C SER A 94 -1.17 3.83 14.61
N ARG A 95 -0.13 3.59 13.80
CA ARG A 95 0.31 4.48 12.71
C ARG A 95 -0.32 4.10 11.37
N LEU A 96 -0.47 2.81 11.13
CA LEU A 96 -1.07 2.27 9.91
C LEU A 96 -2.60 2.48 9.91
N MET A 97 -3.22 2.15 11.04
CA MET A 97 -4.65 1.95 11.20
C MET A 97 -5.23 2.63 12.45
N PRO A 98 -5.03 3.95 12.66
CA PRO A 98 -5.79 4.67 13.67
C PRO A 98 -7.30 4.66 13.34
N PHE A 99 -8.14 5.05 14.29
CA PHE A 99 -9.55 5.32 13.96
C PHE A 99 -9.63 6.38 12.86
N SER A 100 -10.47 6.12 11.86
CA SER A 100 -10.57 6.94 10.64
C SER A 100 -9.28 7.00 9.81
N ALA A 101 -8.47 5.93 9.85
CA ALA A 101 -7.35 5.74 8.94
C ALA A 101 -7.77 5.92 7.47
N ARG A 102 -6.84 6.39 6.65
CA ARG A 102 -7.08 6.62 5.23
C ARG A 102 -5.86 6.31 4.40
N MET A 103 -6.11 5.74 3.22
CA MET A 103 -5.14 5.62 2.15
C MET A 103 -5.66 6.39 0.95
N VAL A 104 -4.81 7.24 0.38
CA VAL A 104 -5.13 8.04 -0.80
C VAL A 104 -4.13 7.70 -1.89
N THR A 105 -4.63 7.16 -3.00
CA THR A 105 -3.83 6.95 -4.21
C THR A 105 -4.20 8.04 -5.22
N GLU A 106 -3.22 8.80 -5.66
CA GLU A 106 -3.41 9.87 -6.63
C GLU A 106 -2.81 9.50 -7.96
N ARG A 107 -3.57 9.68 -9.06
CA ARG A 107 -3.06 9.64 -10.43
C ARG A 107 -2.85 11.06 -10.91
N LEU A 108 -1.64 11.35 -11.37
CA LEU A 108 -1.19 12.68 -11.75
C LEU A 108 -0.83 12.70 -13.24
N ALA A 109 -1.04 13.84 -13.90
CA ALA A 109 -0.45 14.14 -15.20
C ALA A 109 0.64 15.20 -14.98
N CYS A 110 1.89 14.84 -15.26
CA CYS A 110 3.05 15.72 -15.03
C CYS A 110 3.91 15.80 -16.29
N VAL A 111 4.72 16.85 -16.39
CA VAL A 111 5.84 16.92 -17.33
C VAL A 111 7.12 16.78 -16.53
N ARG A 112 7.89 15.71 -16.75
CA ARG A 112 9.19 15.46 -16.12
C ARG A 112 10.24 15.26 -17.20
N ASP A 113 11.41 15.86 -17.04
CA ASP A 113 12.53 15.79 -18.00
C ASP A 113 12.12 16.11 -19.45
N GLY A 114 11.15 17.02 -19.63
CA GLY A 114 10.63 17.44 -20.93
C GLY A 114 9.61 16.50 -21.57
N ALA A 115 9.23 15.40 -20.92
CA ALA A 115 8.22 14.45 -21.39
C ALA A 115 6.95 14.53 -20.52
N ALA A 116 5.79 14.56 -21.17
CA ALA A 116 4.49 14.41 -20.50
C ALA A 116 4.25 12.94 -20.16
N GLY A 117 3.78 12.66 -18.95
CA GLY A 117 3.53 11.30 -18.48
C GLY A 117 2.47 11.24 -17.39
N GLU A 118 2.04 10.01 -17.09
CA GLU A 118 1.13 9.72 -15.99
C GLU A 118 1.88 9.07 -14.84
N TYR A 119 1.56 9.52 -13.63
CA TYR A 119 2.29 9.15 -12.42
C TYR A 119 1.35 8.79 -11.30
N VAL A 120 1.86 8.06 -10.32
CA VAL A 120 1.13 7.65 -9.12
C VAL A 120 1.93 8.01 -7.88
N ARG A 121 1.22 8.44 -6.83
CA ARG A 121 1.74 8.49 -5.45
C ARG A 121 0.68 7.99 -4.48
N VAL A 122 1.12 7.52 -3.31
CA VAL A 122 0.24 6.99 -2.28
C VAL A 122 0.53 7.69 -0.96
N PHE A 123 -0.52 8.11 -0.26
CA PHE A 123 -0.46 8.58 1.12
C PHE A 123 -1.17 7.60 2.04
N VAL A 124 -0.60 7.35 3.21
CA VAL A 124 -1.29 6.66 4.31
C VAL A 124 -1.28 7.60 5.50
N ASN A 125 -2.46 8.00 5.98
CA ASN A 125 -2.63 8.93 7.10
C ASN A 125 -1.80 10.23 6.94
N ASP A 126 -1.84 10.81 5.73
CA ASP A 126 -1.11 12.01 5.29
C ASP A 126 0.41 11.84 5.13
N GLU A 127 0.94 10.64 5.36
CA GLU A 127 2.34 10.32 5.13
C GLU A 127 2.54 9.78 3.71
N LEU A 128 3.36 10.49 2.94
CA LEU A 128 3.76 10.10 1.59
C LEU A 128 4.57 8.81 1.65
N GLN A 129 4.12 7.79 0.92
CA GLN A 129 4.81 6.51 0.84
C GLN A 129 5.90 6.55 -0.24
N PRO A 130 7.08 5.95 -0.01
CA PRO A 130 8.24 6.12 -0.88
C PRO A 130 8.15 5.35 -2.20
N LEU A 131 7.33 4.29 -2.29
CA LEU A 131 7.09 3.48 -3.50
C LEU A 131 8.36 3.00 -4.24
N GLU A 132 9.41 2.65 -3.49
CA GLU A 132 10.71 2.25 -4.06
C GLU A 132 10.60 1.04 -5.01
N PHE A 133 9.59 0.18 -4.79
CA PHE A 133 9.29 -0.98 -5.63
C PHE A 133 8.91 -0.64 -7.09
N CYS A 134 8.55 0.61 -7.39
CA CYS A 134 8.31 1.11 -8.75
C CYS A 134 9.31 2.20 -9.16
N GLY A 135 10.45 2.31 -8.49
CA GLY A 135 11.52 3.24 -8.86
C GLY A 135 11.26 4.70 -8.50
N ALA A 136 10.30 4.99 -7.61
CA ALA A 136 10.10 6.32 -7.08
C ALA A 136 11.35 6.81 -6.31
N GLY A 137 11.65 8.10 -6.46
CA GLY A 137 12.72 8.77 -5.72
C GLY A 137 12.23 9.36 -4.39
N GLN A 138 12.94 10.37 -3.89
CA GLN A 138 12.58 11.07 -2.64
C GLN A 138 11.21 11.76 -2.68
N ASP A 139 10.64 11.97 -3.86
CA ASP A 139 9.33 12.58 -4.04
C ASP A 139 8.17 11.57 -4.01
N GLY A 140 8.43 10.28 -3.83
CA GLY A 140 7.42 9.24 -3.66
C GLY A 140 6.48 9.07 -4.87
N ILE A 141 6.95 9.49 -6.05
CA ILE A 141 6.17 9.46 -7.30
C ILE A 141 6.88 8.54 -8.30
N CYS A 142 6.17 7.53 -8.81
CA CYS A 142 6.63 6.68 -9.92
C CYS A 142 5.70 6.77 -11.13
N ALA A 143 6.19 6.35 -12.31
CA ALA A 143 5.37 6.27 -13.50
C ALA A 143 4.23 5.28 -13.29
N LEU A 144 3.05 5.58 -13.85
CA LEU A 144 1.89 4.69 -13.71
C LEU A 144 2.17 3.28 -14.24
N GLU A 145 2.93 3.16 -15.33
CA GLU A 145 3.31 1.86 -15.90
C GLU A 145 4.20 1.06 -14.95
N ASP A 146 5.23 1.68 -14.37
CA ASP A 146 6.12 1.04 -13.39
C ASP A 146 5.36 0.63 -12.12
N PHE A 147 4.42 1.47 -11.67
CA PHE A 147 3.53 1.12 -10.57
C PHE A 147 2.72 -0.14 -10.92
N VAL A 148 2.05 -0.19 -12.07
CA VAL A 148 1.27 -1.37 -12.50
C VAL A 148 2.17 -2.60 -12.68
N GLU A 149 3.39 -2.44 -13.19
CA GLU A 149 4.36 -3.53 -13.32
C GLU A 149 4.76 -4.12 -11.98
N SER A 150 5.07 -3.28 -11.00
CA SER A 150 5.48 -3.69 -9.66
C SER A 150 4.43 -4.52 -8.92
N GLN A 151 3.14 -4.38 -9.23
CA GLN A 151 2.03 -5.11 -8.58
C GLN A 151 1.89 -6.57 -9.09
N GLY A 152 2.99 -7.24 -9.37
CA GLY A 152 3.03 -8.60 -9.96
C GLY A 152 2.31 -9.66 -9.11
N TYR A 153 2.48 -9.62 -7.78
CA TYR A 153 1.79 -10.53 -6.85
C TYR A 153 0.27 -10.42 -6.98
N ALA A 154 -0.27 -9.19 -6.94
CA ALA A 154 -1.70 -8.96 -7.09
C ALA A 154 -2.19 -9.31 -8.50
N ARG A 155 -1.46 -8.91 -9.54
CA ARG A 155 -1.79 -9.20 -10.95
C ARG A 155 -1.82 -10.69 -11.29
N ARG A 156 -1.08 -11.51 -10.54
CA ARG A 156 -1.15 -12.99 -10.60
C ARG A 156 -2.19 -13.58 -9.64
N SER A 157 -3.13 -12.76 -9.15
CA SER A 157 -4.20 -13.18 -8.25
C SER A 157 -3.70 -13.83 -6.95
N GLY A 158 -2.62 -13.30 -6.38
CA GLY A 158 -2.03 -13.81 -5.14
C GLY A 158 -0.97 -14.89 -5.35
N ASP A 159 -0.51 -15.09 -6.58
CA ASP A 159 0.65 -15.92 -6.94
C ASP A 159 0.59 -17.36 -6.38
N GLY A 160 -0.60 -17.96 -6.36
CA GLY A 160 -0.83 -19.29 -5.80
C GLY A 160 -1.26 -19.31 -4.33
N ASP A 161 -1.08 -18.22 -3.57
CA ASP A 161 -1.47 -18.18 -2.16
C ASP A 161 -2.99 -18.12 -1.97
N PHE A 162 -3.73 -17.58 -2.94
CA PHE A 162 -5.19 -17.53 -2.83
C PHE A 162 -5.80 -18.93 -2.92
N GLU A 163 -5.25 -19.79 -3.77
CA GLU A 163 -5.66 -21.17 -3.95
C GLU A 163 -5.51 -21.99 -2.66
N ARG A 164 -4.47 -21.70 -1.85
CA ARG A 164 -4.22 -22.34 -0.55
C ARG A 164 -5.31 -22.08 0.49
N CYS A 165 -6.25 -21.16 0.24
CA CYS A 165 -7.40 -20.94 1.12
C CYS A 165 -8.47 -22.04 1.01
N TYR A 166 -8.37 -22.90 0.00
CA TYR A 166 -9.31 -23.99 -0.27
C TYR A 166 -8.72 -25.38 -0.03
N ASP A 167 -7.42 -25.45 0.29
CA ASP A 167 -6.71 -26.66 0.73
C ASP A 167 -6.83 -26.83 2.26
#